data_AF-S5VB88-F1
#
_entry.id   AF-S5VB88-F1
#
_cell.length_a   1.000
_cell.length_b   1.000
_cell.length_c   1.000
_cell.angle_alpha   90.00
_cell.angle_beta   90.00
_cell.angle_gamma   90.00
#
_symmetry.space_group_name_H-M   'P 1'
#
loop_
_entity.id
_entity.type
_entity.pdbx_description
1 polymer ?
#
loop_
_entity_poly.entity_id
_entity_poly.type
_entity_poly.pdbx_seq_one_letter_code
_entity_poly.pdbx_strand_id
1 'polypeptide(L)'
;MPRSGYPPGVTPSTSPQQLYRFLEDRFTCAQACTECARACAVRASLLDPDGTEQQERVRRMGIMCAEVCDATCRMLSEQNRQDEEGIRVQLEWCRSVSVDCARAFDGQSGAESAADACRVCADACSDFMVTLG
;
A
#
# COMPACT_ATOMS: atom_id res chain seq x y z
N MET A 1 20.02 -44.30 34.77
CA MET A 1 20.85 -43.40 33.92
C MET A 1 19.96 -42.75 32.87
N PRO A 2 19.97 -41.40 32.68
CA PRO A 2 19.13 -40.72 31.70
C PRO A 2 19.90 -40.41 30.40
N ARG A 3 19.29 -40.62 29.23
CA ARG A 3 19.63 -39.97 27.94
C ARG A 3 18.31 -39.84 27.16
N SER A 4 17.71 -38.65 27.13
CA SER A 4 17.86 -37.60 26.10
C SER A 4 17.48 -38.09 24.70
N GLY A 5 16.42 -37.50 24.16
CA GLY A 5 15.94 -37.69 22.80
C GLY A 5 14.84 -36.68 22.47
N TYR A 6 15.13 -35.38 22.60
CA TYR A 6 14.27 -34.35 22.01
C TYR A 6 14.49 -34.38 20.49
N PRO A 7 13.42 -34.39 19.67
CA PRO A 7 13.56 -34.47 18.21
C PRO A 7 14.14 -33.17 17.62
N PRO A 8 15.00 -33.27 16.59
CA PRO A 8 15.49 -32.12 15.85
C PRO A 8 14.38 -31.64 14.89
N GLY A 9 13.79 -30.51 15.24
CA GLY A 9 12.80 -29.82 14.42
C GLY A 9 12.89 -28.33 14.71
N VAL A 10 14.09 -27.77 14.56
CA VAL A 10 14.28 -26.32 14.55
C VAL A 10 13.55 -25.81 13.32
N THR A 11 12.40 -25.18 13.54
CA THR A 11 11.72 -24.35 12.55
C THR A 11 12.70 -23.30 12.03
N PRO A 12 12.59 -22.82 10.77
CA PRO A 12 13.47 -21.78 10.28
C PRO A 12 13.26 -20.54 11.16
N SER A 13 14.19 -20.30 12.08
CA SER A 13 14.14 -19.15 12.96
C SER A 13 14.49 -17.94 12.12
N THR A 14 13.49 -17.24 11.58
CA THR A 14 13.66 -15.89 11.08
C THR A 14 14.42 -15.10 12.13
N SER A 15 15.57 -14.52 11.77
CA SER A 15 16.36 -13.77 12.75
C SER A 15 15.55 -12.56 13.25
N PRO A 16 15.73 -12.12 14.51
CA PRO A 16 15.05 -10.93 15.02
C PRO A 16 15.22 -9.72 14.09
N GLN A 17 16.39 -9.56 13.48
CA GLN A 17 16.69 -8.49 12.53
C GLN A 17 15.83 -8.56 11.26
N GLN A 18 15.61 -9.76 10.72
CA GLN A 18 14.73 -9.95 9.57
C GLN A 18 13.27 -9.63 9.91
N LEU A 19 12.83 -10.02 11.12
CA LEU A 19 11.48 -9.72 11.60
C LEU A 19 11.28 -8.21 11.80
N TYR A 20 12.25 -7.52 12.41
CA TYR A 20 12.16 -6.06 12.58
C TYR A 20 12.06 -5.34 11.24
N ARG A 21 12.92 -5.68 10.28
CA ARG A 21 12.87 -5.07 8.94
C ARG A 21 11.53 -5.32 8.26
N PHE A 22 11.03 -6.55 8.29
CA PHE A 22 9.70 -6.87 7.75
C PHE A 22 8.59 -6.01 8.38
N LEU A 23 8.63 -5.81 9.71
CA LEU A 23 7.66 -4.98 10.41
C LEU A 23 7.80 -3.50 10.07
N GLU A 24 9.02 -2.99 9.93
CA GLU A 24 9.31 -1.62 9.52
C GLU A 24 8.85 -1.35 8.09
N ASP A 25 9.12 -2.27 7.16
CA ASP A 25 8.70 -2.16 5.76
C ASP A 25 7.17 -2.24 5.66
N ARG A 26 6.52 -3.13 6.43
CA ARG A 26 5.06 -3.21 6.54
C ARG A 26 4.45 -1.91 7.05
N PHE A 27 5.02 -1.34 8.11
CA PHE A 27 4.55 -0.08 8.68
C PHE A 27 4.72 1.08 7.71
N THR A 28 5.87 1.15 7.04
CA THR A 28 6.19 2.17 6.04
C THR A 28 5.18 2.13 4.88
N CYS A 29 4.86 0.94 4.37
CA CYS A 29 3.84 0.75 3.35
C CYS A 29 2.44 1.18 3.84
N ALA A 30 2.03 0.77 5.04
CA ALA A 30 0.74 1.16 5.61
C ALA A 30 0.60 2.68 5.79
N GLN A 31 1.66 3.35 6.26
CA GLN A 31 1.68 4.80 6.40
C GLN A 31 1.56 5.50 5.04
N ALA A 32 2.33 5.09 4.04
CA ALA A 32 2.26 5.66 2.70
C ALA A 32 0.86 5.48 2.07
N CYS A 33 0.24 4.32 2.27
CA CYS A 33 -1.15 4.07 1.86
C CYS A 33 -2.14 5.02 2.58
N THR A 34 -1.98 5.25 3.88
CA THR A 34 -2.83 6.20 4.63
C THR A 34 -2.73 7.61 4.06
N GLU A 35 -1.49 8.07 3.83
CA GLU A 35 -1.22 9.42 3.32
C GLU A 35 -1.76 9.60 1.90
N CYS A 36 -1.54 8.61 1.03
CA CYS A 36 -2.08 8.57 -0.33
C CYS A 36 -3.62 8.59 -0.32
N ALA A 37 -4.24 7.76 0.51
CA ALA A 37 -5.71 7.69 0.61
C ALA A 37 -6.30 9.06 0.96
N ARG A 38 -5.72 9.73 1.96
CA ARG A 38 -6.14 11.06 2.37
C ARG A 38 -5.93 12.09 1.26
N ALA A 39 -4.77 12.11 0.63
CA ALA A 39 -4.45 13.08 -0.41
C ALA A 39 -5.39 12.93 -1.63
N CYS A 40 -5.65 11.69 -2.05
CA CYS A 40 -6.56 11.38 -3.14
C CYS A 40 -8.01 11.77 -2.82
N ALA A 41 -8.49 11.46 -1.61
CA ALA A 41 -9.84 11.82 -1.17
C ALA A 41 -10.04 13.35 -1.14
N VAL A 42 -9.08 14.08 -0.56
CA VAL A 42 -9.10 15.55 -0.57
C VAL A 42 -9.10 16.08 -2.00
N ARG A 43 -8.22 15.57 -2.87
CA ARG A 43 -8.16 16.03 -4.27
C ARG A 43 -9.45 15.76 -5.02
N ALA A 44 -10.04 14.57 -4.87
CA ALA A 44 -11.31 14.22 -5.49
C ALA A 44 -12.47 15.11 -5.02
N SER A 45 -12.45 15.54 -3.74
CA SER A 45 -13.46 16.44 -3.18
C SER A 45 -13.42 17.87 -3.76
N LEU A 46 -12.28 18.29 -4.30
CA LEU A 46 -12.08 19.61 -4.90
C LEU A 46 -12.51 19.66 -6.38
N LEU A 47 -12.76 18.52 -7.00
CA LEU A 47 -13.18 18.42 -8.39
C LEU A 47 -14.71 18.54 -8.48
N ASP A 48 -15.16 19.39 -9.41
CA ASP A 48 -16.58 19.65 -9.68
C ASP A 48 -17.30 18.36 -10.15
N PRO A 49 -18.36 17.91 -9.46
CA PRO A 49 -19.16 16.76 -9.90
C PRO A 49 -19.88 16.99 -11.24
N ASP A 50 -20.15 18.24 -11.63
CA ASP A 50 -20.75 18.60 -12.93
C ASP A 50 -19.68 19.14 -13.91
N GLY A 51 -18.41 18.83 -13.64
CA GLY A 51 -17.26 19.26 -14.44
C GLY A 51 -17.20 18.60 -15.82
N THR A 52 -16.12 18.88 -16.54
CA THR A 52 -15.85 18.22 -17.83
C THR A 52 -15.67 16.70 -17.65
N GLU A 53 -15.91 15.91 -18.71
CA GLU A 53 -15.68 14.45 -18.68
C GLU A 53 -14.28 14.08 -18.20
N GLN A 54 -13.28 14.90 -18.53
CA GLN A 54 -11.90 14.70 -18.07
C GLN A 54 -11.76 14.92 -16.57
N GLN A 55 -12.41 15.94 -16.00
CA GLN A 55 -12.42 16.18 -14.55
C GLN A 55 -13.17 15.06 -13.82
N GLU A 56 -14.31 14.60 -14.34
CA GLU A 56 -15.01 13.44 -13.79
C GLU A 56 -14.13 12.19 -13.79
N ARG A 57 -13.40 11.92 -14.89
CA ARG A 57 -12.49 10.78 -14.98
C ARG A 57 -11.39 10.85 -13.93
N VAL A 58 -10.76 12.01 -13.76
CA VAL A 58 -9.72 12.22 -12.73
C VAL A 58 -10.32 12.07 -11.33
N ARG A 59 -11.53 12.58 -11.08
CA ARG A 59 -12.22 12.45 -9.80
C ARG A 59 -12.50 10.99 -9.45
N ARG A 60 -13.03 10.21 -10.39
CA ARG A 60 -13.28 8.77 -10.21
C ARG A 60 -11.98 8.00 -9.95
N MET A 61 -10.90 8.34 -10.66
CA MET A 61 -9.57 7.77 -10.42
C MET A 61 -9.07 8.08 -9.00
N GLY A 62 -9.21 9.33 -8.53
CA GLY A 62 -8.85 9.73 -7.18
C GLY A 62 -9.66 8.98 -6.10
N ILE A 63 -10.97 8.80 -6.29
CA ILE A 63 -11.80 8.02 -5.37
C ILE A 63 -11.34 6.56 -5.32
N MET A 64 -11.13 5.93 -6.48
CA MET A 64 -10.66 4.55 -6.56
C MET A 64 -9.30 4.37 -5.85
N CYS A 65 -8.37 5.31 -6.07
CA CYS A 65 -7.07 5.30 -5.41
C CYS A 65 -7.20 5.46 -3.89
N ALA A 66 -8.11 6.32 -3.43
CA ALA A 66 -8.36 6.51 -2.01
C ALA A 66 -8.88 5.23 -1.35
N GLU A 67 -9.85 4.56 -1.99
CA GLU A 67 -10.47 3.33 -1.47
C GLU A 67 -9.48 2.17 -1.42
N VAL A 68 -8.71 1.94 -2.50
CA VAL A 68 -7.73 0.84 -2.52
C VAL A 68 -6.61 1.06 -1.51
N CYS A 69 -6.16 2.31 -1.32
CA CYS A 69 -5.13 2.64 -0.34
C CYS A 69 -5.64 2.49 1.11
N ASP A 70 -6.87 2.92 1.41
CA ASP A 70 -7.48 2.71 2.74
C ASP A 70 -7.62 1.21 3.06
N ALA A 71 -8.15 0.43 2.11
CA ALA A 71 -8.27 -1.02 2.25
C ALA A 71 -6.91 -1.69 2.49
N THR A 72 -5.88 -1.29 1.74
CA THR A 72 -4.52 -1.82 1.86
C THR A 72 -3.90 -1.45 3.21
N CYS A 73 -4.04 -0.20 3.66
CA CYS A 73 -3.54 0.20 4.98
C CYS A 73 -4.17 -0.61 6.12
N ARG A 74 -5.50 -0.77 6.11
CA ARG A 74 -6.21 -1.56 7.14
C ARG A 74 -5.74 -3.01 7.12
N MET A 75 -5.65 -3.60 5.92
CA MET A 75 -5.13 -4.94 5.72
C MET A 75 -3.76 -5.13 6.40
N LEU A 76 -2.80 -4.25 6.11
CA LEU A 76 -1.43 -4.32 6.64
C LEU A 76 -1.36 -4.06 8.16
N SER A 77 -2.32 -3.31 8.70
CA SER A 77 -2.35 -2.90 10.12
C SER A 77 -3.03 -3.92 11.02
N GLU A 78 -4.10 -4.58 10.55
CA GLU A 78 -5.01 -5.36 11.40
C GLU A 78 -4.74 -6.86 11.39
N GLN A 79 -4.15 -7.41 10.32
CA GLN A 79 -4.11 -8.87 10.14
C GLN A 79 -2.69 -9.45 10.38
N ASN A 80 -2.48 -10.09 11.53
CA ASN A 80 -1.20 -10.74 11.88
C ASN A 80 -1.04 -12.17 11.33
N ARG A 81 -2.01 -12.69 10.58
CA ARG A 81 -2.03 -14.08 10.07
C ARG A 81 -2.50 -14.15 8.61
N GLN A 82 -2.00 -13.23 7.79
CA GLN A 82 -2.40 -13.14 6.39
C GLN A 82 -1.68 -14.17 5.53
N ASP A 83 -2.39 -14.57 4.48
CA ASP A 83 -1.82 -15.23 3.32
C ASP A 83 -0.94 -14.22 2.54
N GLU A 84 0.35 -14.53 2.39
CA GLU A 84 1.32 -13.69 1.67
C GLU A 84 0.92 -13.52 0.19
N GLU A 85 0.25 -14.51 -0.41
CA GLU A 85 -0.26 -14.40 -1.78
C GLU A 85 -1.37 -13.35 -1.86
N GLY A 86 -2.34 -13.40 -0.96
CA GLY A 86 -3.38 -12.37 -0.84
C GLY A 86 -2.83 -10.95 -0.58
N ILE A 87 -1.81 -10.81 0.27
CA ILE A 87 -1.14 -9.52 0.48
C ILE A 87 -0.51 -9.03 -0.83
N ARG A 88 0.23 -9.90 -1.53
CA ARG A 88 0.93 -9.55 -2.77
C ARG A 88 -0.05 -9.08 -3.84
N VAL A 89 -1.17 -9.81 -4.04
CA VAL A 89 -2.22 -9.41 -4.99
C VAL A 89 -2.81 -8.03 -4.64
N GLN A 90 -3.08 -7.77 -3.36
CA GLN A 90 -3.60 -6.47 -2.92
C GLN A 90 -2.58 -5.34 -3.15
N LEU A 91 -1.29 -5.58 -2.85
CA LEU A 91 -0.22 -4.59 -3.05
C LEU A 91 0.04 -4.31 -4.53
N GLU A 92 -0.01 -5.34 -5.39
CA GLU A 92 0.12 -5.17 -6.84
C GLU A 92 -1.00 -4.29 -7.39
N TRP A 93 -2.24 -4.53 -6.95
CA TRP A 93 -3.37 -3.71 -7.33
C TRP A 93 -3.25 -2.28 -6.81
N CYS A 94 -2.94 -2.10 -5.52
CA CYS A 94 -2.74 -0.78 -4.91
C CYS A 94 -1.65 0.01 -5.65
N ARG A 95 -0.51 -0.62 -5.92
CA ARG A 95 0.59 -0.04 -6.70
C ARG A 95 0.14 0.40 -8.09
N SER A 96 -0.57 -0.47 -8.83
CA SER A 96 -1.02 -0.15 -10.19
C SER A 96 -1.96 1.06 -10.20
N VAL A 97 -2.94 1.08 -9.29
CA VAL A 97 -3.89 2.19 -9.18
C VAL A 97 -3.18 3.49 -8.76
N SER A 98 -2.24 3.44 -7.83
CA SER A 98 -1.47 4.62 -7.42
C SER A 98 -0.66 5.21 -8.58
N VAL A 99 -0.01 4.36 -9.39
CA VAL A 99 0.72 4.82 -10.60
C VAL A 99 -0.21 5.49 -11.60
N ASP A 100 -1.37 4.89 -11.88
CA ASP A 100 -2.33 5.45 -12.83
C ASP A 100 -2.98 6.74 -12.29
N CYS A 101 -3.22 6.82 -10.98
CA CYS A 101 -3.72 8.01 -10.31
C CYS A 101 -2.70 9.16 -10.36
N ALA A 102 -1.43 8.90 -10.10
CA ALA A 102 -0.36 9.90 -10.22
C ALA A 102 -0.33 10.50 -11.64
N ARG A 103 -0.39 9.66 -12.67
CA ARG A 103 -0.44 10.10 -14.08
C ARG A 103 -1.69 10.92 -14.39
N ALA A 104 -2.84 10.56 -13.81
CA ALA A 104 -4.07 11.33 -13.98
C ALA A 104 -3.98 12.73 -13.33
N PHE A 105 -3.26 12.85 -12.22
CA PHE A 105 -3.02 14.12 -11.53
C PHE A 105 -1.95 15.01 -12.18
N ASP A 106 -0.97 14.46 -12.89
CA ASP A 106 0.10 15.24 -13.55
C ASP A 106 -0.42 16.30 -14.53
N GLY A 107 -1.60 16.08 -15.11
CA GLY A 107 -2.24 17.04 -16.02
C GLY A 107 -3.12 18.08 -15.32
N GLN A 108 -3.10 18.18 -13.99
CA GLN A 108 -4.07 18.94 -13.21
C GLN A 108 -3.39 19.95 -12.29
N SER A 109 -3.75 21.24 -12.43
CA SER A 109 -3.24 22.29 -11.55
C SER A 109 -3.63 22.05 -10.09
N GLY A 110 -2.66 22.18 -9.18
CA GLY A 110 -2.89 22.02 -7.74
C GLY A 110 -3.04 20.55 -7.30
N ALA A 111 -2.65 19.59 -8.15
CA ALA A 111 -2.69 18.16 -7.85
C ALA A 111 -1.31 17.57 -7.53
N GLU A 112 -0.26 18.39 -7.52
CA GLU A 112 1.14 17.98 -7.42
C GLU A 112 1.39 17.16 -6.15
N SER A 113 0.90 17.64 -5.00
CA SER A 113 1.04 16.93 -3.73
C SER A 113 0.30 15.59 -3.68
N ALA A 114 -0.84 15.48 -4.36
CA ALA A 114 -1.58 14.22 -4.47
C ALA A 114 -0.88 13.24 -5.41
N ALA A 115 -0.33 13.73 -6.53
CA ALA A 115 0.48 12.93 -7.44
C ALA A 115 1.74 12.37 -6.75
N ASP A 116 2.42 13.20 -5.96
CA ASP A 116 3.60 12.78 -5.21
C ASP A 116 3.26 11.73 -4.14
N ALA A 117 2.16 11.91 -3.41
CA ALA A 117 1.68 10.91 -2.45
C ALA A 117 1.38 9.56 -3.12
N CYS A 118 0.77 9.57 -4.32
CA CYS A 118 0.56 8.37 -5.11
C CYS A 118 1.87 7.67 -5.50
N ARG A 119 2.90 8.42 -5.91
CA ARG A 119 4.21 7.87 -6.26
C ARG A 119 4.89 7.23 -5.05
N VAL A 120 4.92 7.95 -3.93
CA VAL A 120 5.48 7.44 -2.67
C VAL A 120 4.78 6.15 -2.24
N CYS A 121 3.45 6.10 -2.36
CA CYS A 121 2.68 4.89 -2.06
C CYS A 121 3.01 3.73 -3.02
N ALA A 122 3.12 4.00 -4.32
CA ALA A 122 3.49 2.97 -5.30
C ALA A 122 4.88 2.39 -5.05
N ASP A 123 5.85 3.24 -4.70
CA ASP A 123 7.21 2.83 -4.35
C ASP A 123 7.20 2.00 -3.06
N ALA A 124 6.53 2.46 -2.00
CA ALA A 124 6.43 1.73 -0.74
C ALA A 124 5.72 0.37 -0.88
N CYS A 125 4.68 0.27 -1.73
CA CYS A 125 4.06 -1.01 -2.07
C CYS A 125 5.04 -1.94 -2.80
N SER A 126 5.83 -1.40 -3.73
CA SER A 126 6.85 -2.17 -4.46
C SER A 126 7.92 -2.70 -3.52
N ASP A 127 8.43 -1.85 -2.63
CA ASP A 127 9.48 -2.18 -1.68
C ASP A 127 8.99 -3.25 -0.69
N PHE A 128 7.79 -3.10 -0.14
CA PHE A 128 7.25 -4.09 0.78
C PHE A 128 7.00 -5.44 0.09
N MET A 129 6.53 -5.47 -1.17
CA MET A 129 6.38 -6.73 -1.92
C MET A 129 7.69 -7.51 -2.07
N VAL A 130 8.83 -6.83 -2.22
CA VAL A 130 10.15 -7.47 -2.28
C VAL A 130 10.48 -8.22 -0.97
N THR A 131 9.91 -7.79 0.16
CA THR A 131 10.12 -8.43 1.47
C THR A 131 9.26 -9.68 1.69
N LEU A 132 8.22 -9.88 0.87
CA LEU A 132 7.23 -10.96 1.02
C LEU A 132 7.69 -12.34 0.51
N GLY A 133 8.96 -12.51 0.13
CA GLY A 133 9.54 -13.81 -0.27
C GLY A 133 9.26 -14.23 -1.71
#